data_AF-A0A6C0JAJ1-F1
#
_entry.id   AF-A0A6C0JAJ1-F1
#
_cell.length_a   1.000
_cell.length_b   1.000
_cell.length_c   1.000
_cell.angle_alpha   90.00
_cell.angle_beta   90.00
_cell.angle_gamma   90.00
#
_symmetry.space_group_name_H-M   'P 1'
#
loop_
_entity.id
_entity.type
_entity.pdbx_description
1 polymer ?
#
loop_
_entity_poly.entity_id
_entity_poly.type
_entity_poly.pdbx_seq_one_letter_code
_entity_poly.pdbx_strand_id
1 'polypeptide(L)'
;MPKSPRIVKETDGVFYDLYVCRINNKNEFINSKPCSDCIKYIKKTKNIKHIYYTDNDGSFIRENALSIENDHKCASRSKIR
;
A
#
# COMPACT_ATOMS: atom_id res chain seq x y z
N MET A 1 4.62 27.95 16.58
CA MET A 1 5.21 27.93 15.22
C MET A 1 4.13 27.56 14.21
N PRO A 2 3.80 28.42 13.23
CA PRO A 2 2.94 28.02 12.12
C PRO A 2 3.68 26.99 11.27
N LYS A 3 3.00 25.89 10.91
CA LYS A 3 3.54 24.87 10.00
C LYS A 3 3.73 25.52 8.63
N SER A 4 4.91 25.32 8.03
CA SER A 4 5.19 25.77 6.67
C SER A 4 4.15 25.21 5.68
N PRO A 5 3.73 26.00 4.67
CA PRO A 5 2.77 25.54 3.69
C PRO A 5 3.35 24.35 2.92
N ARG A 6 2.61 23.23 2.88
CA ARG A 6 2.91 22.14 1.95
C ARG A 6 2.65 22.64 0.54
N ILE A 7 3.71 22.84 -0.22
CA ILE A 7 3.65 23.02 -1.67
C ILE A 7 3.18 21.69 -2.26
N VAL A 8 1.88 21.53 -2.44
CA VAL A 8 1.31 20.47 -3.28
C VAL A 8 1.48 20.96 -4.72
N LYS A 9 2.44 20.39 -5.44
CA LYS A 9 2.50 20.56 -6.90
C LYS A 9 1.25 19.89 -7.47
N GLU A 10 0.36 20.67 -8.07
CA GLU A 10 -0.76 20.16 -8.86
C GLU A 10 -0.21 19.28 -9.99
N THR A 11 -0.28 17.95 -9.80
CA THR A 11 -0.08 17.00 -10.88
C THR A 11 -1.43 16.80 -11.56
N ASP A 12 -1.83 17.78 -12.35
CA ASP A 12 -3.05 17.71 -13.14
C ASP A 12 -2.95 16.57 -14.16
N GLY A 13 -3.82 15.57 -14.01
CA GLY A 13 -4.11 14.55 -15.02
C GLY A 13 -3.24 13.28 -15.03
N VAL A 14 -2.12 13.23 -14.30
CA VAL A 14 -1.28 12.01 -14.28
C VAL A 14 -1.70 11.07 -13.14
N PHE A 15 -2.09 9.86 -13.53
CA PHE A 15 -2.37 8.75 -12.62
C PHE A 15 -1.23 7.74 -12.62
N TYR A 16 -0.96 7.16 -11.46
CA TYR A 16 0.08 6.17 -11.24
C TYR A 16 -0.54 4.85 -10.76
N ASP A 17 0.14 3.78 -11.14
CA ASP A 17 -0.07 2.44 -10.60
C ASP A 17 1.05 2.13 -9.62
N LEU A 18 0.70 1.66 -8.42
CA LEU A 18 1.65 1.31 -7.37
C LEU A 18 1.86 -0.19 -7.33
N TYR A 19 3.11 -0.63 -7.45
CA TYR A 19 3.49 -2.05 -7.36
C TYR A 19 4.24 -2.32 -6.06
N VAL A 20 3.75 -3.30 -5.29
CA VAL A 20 4.32 -3.69 -4.01
C VAL A 20 4.63 -5.18 -4.08
N CYS A 21 5.90 -5.56 -4.02
CA CYS A 21 6.28 -6.97 -3.97
C CYS A 21 7.32 -7.18 -2.87
N ARG A 22 7.38 -8.41 -2.37
CA ARG A 22 8.40 -8.85 -1.43
C ARG A 22 8.94 -10.17 -1.92
N ILE A 23 10.26 -10.27 -1.98
CA ILE A 23 10.98 -11.46 -2.41
C ILE A 23 11.72 -12.00 -1.18
N ASN A 24 11.62 -13.31 -0.94
CA ASN A 24 12.35 -13.97 0.14
C ASN A 24 13.76 -14.42 -0.33
N ASN A 25 14.56 -15.02 0.56
CA ASN A 25 15.91 -15.49 0.22
C ASN A 25 15.93 -16.68 -0.77
N LYS A 26 14.76 -17.24 -1.11
CA LYS A 26 14.59 -18.30 -2.11
C LYS A 26 14.14 -17.76 -3.47
N ASN A 27 14.14 -16.43 -3.66
CA ASN A 27 13.63 -15.76 -4.86
C ASN A 27 12.13 -16.00 -5.13
N GLU A 28 11.34 -16.31 -4.09
CA GLU A 28 9.91 -16.50 -4.21
C GLU A 28 9.18 -15.21 -3.82
N PHE A 29 8.10 -14.89 -4.54
CA PHE A 29 7.16 -13.85 -4.13
C PHE A 29 6.42 -14.29 -2.88
N ILE A 30 6.42 -13.42 -1.87
CA ILE A 30 5.67 -13.63 -0.63
C ILE A 30 4.71 -12.47 -0.41
N ASN A 31 3.72 -12.68 0.47
CA ASN A 31 2.68 -11.70 0.71
C ASN A 31 3.25 -10.30 0.98
N SER A 32 2.77 -9.34 0.18
CA SER A 32 3.20 -7.95 0.22
C SER A 32 2.02 -6.98 0.37
N LYS A 33 0.83 -7.47 0.76
CA LYS A 33 -0.35 -6.62 0.95
C LYS A 33 0.01 -5.48 1.92
N PRO A 34 -0.17 -4.21 1.51
CA PRO A 34 0.19 -3.09 2.37
C PRO A 34 -0.58 -3.13 3.69
N CYS A 35 0.09 -2.75 4.78
CA CYS A 35 -0.55 -2.68 6.08
C CYS A 35 -1.57 -1.53 6.15
N SER A 36 -2.32 -1.49 7.24
CA SER A 36 -3.41 -0.53 7.38
C SER A 36 -2.99 0.94 7.32
N ASP A 37 -1.78 1.25 7.79
CA ASP A 37 -1.26 2.61 7.75
C ASP A 37 -0.75 2.98 6.36
N CYS A 38 -0.10 2.05 5.64
CA CYS A 38 0.25 2.25 4.23
C CYS A 38 -1.00 2.53 3.39
N ILE A 39 -2.07 1.75 3.55
CA ILE A 39 -3.34 1.94 2.84
C ILE A 39 -3.93 3.33 3.13
N LYS A 40 -3.90 3.80 4.39
CA LYS A 40 -4.36 5.16 4.73
C LYS A 40 -3.58 6.24 3.99
N TYR A 41 -2.27 6.07 3.81
CA TYR A 41 -1.45 7.03 3.06
C TYR A 41 -1.72 6.95 1.55
N ILE A 42 -1.83 5.74 1.00
CA ILE A 42 -2.16 5.51 -0.41
C ILE A 42 -3.49 6.18 -0.76
N LYS A 43 -4.53 6.00 0.06
CA LYS A 43 -5.85 6.64 -0.14
C LYS A 43 -5.81 8.17 -0.09
N LYS A 44 -4.85 8.75 0.64
CA LYS A 44 -4.66 10.20 0.71
C LYS A 44 -3.91 10.75 -0.51
N THR A 45 -3.18 9.90 -1.23
CA THR A 45 -2.50 10.28 -2.47
C THR A 45 -3.51 10.28 -3.61
N LYS A 46 -3.88 11.47 -4.08
CA LYS A 46 -4.91 11.68 -5.10
C LYS A 46 -4.62 11.04 -6.47
N ASN A 47 -3.38 10.66 -6.74
CA ASN A 47 -2.90 10.29 -8.07
C ASN A 47 -2.56 8.80 -8.21
N ILE A 48 -2.86 7.96 -7.21
CA ILE A 48 -2.70 6.51 -7.33
C ILE A 48 -4.05 5.89 -7.69
N LYS A 49 -4.12 5.18 -8.82
CA LYS A 49 -5.36 4.59 -9.31
C LYS A 49 -5.48 3.12 -8.92
N HIS A 50 -4.40 2.35 -9.16
CA HIS A 50 -4.35 0.93 -8.87
C HIS A 50 -3.17 0.60 -7.97
N ILE A 51 -3.35 -0.45 -7.17
CA ILE A 51 -2.29 -1.07 -6.41
C ILE A 51 -2.20 -2.55 -6.77
N TYR A 52 -0.98 -3.01 -6.96
CA TYR A 52 -0.64 -4.39 -7.24
C TYR A 52 0.17 -4.92 -6.08
N TYR A 53 -0.22 -6.05 -5.52
CA TYR A 53 0.50 -6.71 -4.43
C TYR A 53 0.46 -8.22 -4.58
N THR A 54 1.41 -8.93 -3.97
CA THR A 54 1.43 -10.39 -3.95
C THR A 54 0.66 -10.91 -2.75
N ASP A 55 -0.15 -11.95 -2.95
CA ASP A 55 -0.86 -12.65 -1.88
C ASP A 55 0.01 -13.76 -1.24
N ASN A 56 -0.61 -14.64 -0.46
CA ASN A 56 0.10 -15.76 0.20
C ASN A 56 0.58 -16.82 -0.79
N ASP A 57 -0.04 -16.91 -1.97
CA ASP A 57 0.32 -17.87 -3.02
C ASP A 57 1.36 -17.27 -3.98
N GLY A 58 1.84 -16.05 -3.72
CA GLY A 58 2.75 -15.32 -4.58
C GLY A 58 2.08 -14.77 -5.84
N SER A 59 0.76 -14.82 -5.93
CA SER A 59 -0.02 -14.31 -7.07
C SER A 59 -0.23 -12.81 -6.97
N PHE A 60 -0.19 -12.11 -8.11
CA PHE A 60 -0.41 -10.68 -8.17
C PHE A 60 -1.91 -10.34 -8.14
N ILE A 61 -2.29 -9.59 -7.10
CA ILE A 61 -3.62 -9.04 -6.91
C ILE A 61 -3.60 -7.58 -7.29
N ARG A 62 -4.59 -7.16 -8.10
CA ARG A 62 -4.83 -5.77 -8.47
C ARG A 62 -6.07 -5.26 -7.75
N GLU A 63 -5.93 -4.15 -7.03
CA GLU A 63 -7.05 -3.45 -6.39
C GLU A 63 -7.08 -1.97 -6.78
N ASN A 64 -8.25 -1.36 -6.69
CA ASN A 64 -8.36 0.09 -6.80
C ASN A 64 -7.87 0.73 -5.48
N ALA A 65 -6.99 1.72 -5.60
CA ALA A 65 -6.33 2.36 -4.47
C ALA A 65 -7.30 3.05 -3.49
N LEU A 66 -8.51 3.43 -3.95
CA LEU A 66 -9.55 4.03 -3.11
C LEU A 66 -10.38 2.96 -2.39
N SER A 67 -10.57 1.78 -3.00
CA SER A 67 -11.45 0.72 -2.49
C SER A 67 -10.72 -0.42 -1.78
N ILE A 68 -9.38 -0.45 -1.76
CA ILE A 68 -8.61 -1.47 -1.03
C ILE A 68 -9.08 -1.59 0.44
N GLU A 69 -9.34 -2.82 0.84
CA GLU A 69 -9.80 -3.15 2.19
C GLU A 69 -8.66 -3.12 3.19
N ASN A 70 -9.00 -2.66 4.40
CA ASN A 70 -8.05 -2.33 5.44
C ASN A 70 -7.95 -3.44 6.51
N ASP A 71 -7.87 -4.68 6.06
CA ASP A 71 -7.73 -5.83 6.95
C ASP A 71 -6.35 -5.81 7.61
N HIS A 72 -6.35 -5.53 8.91
CA HIS A 72 -5.14 -5.49 9.73
C HIS A 72 -4.54 -6.90 9.88
N LYS A 73 -3.62 -7.27 8.98
CA LYS A 73 -2.80 -8.50 9.06
C LYS A 73 -1.40 -8.22 9.61
N CYS A 74 -1.27 -7.45 10.69
CA CYS A 74 0.02 -7.34 11.38
C CYS A 74 0.21 -8.53 12.32
N ALA A 75 1.22 -9.37 12.05
CA ALA A 75 1.63 -10.48 12.91
C ALA A 75 2.26 -10.04 14.25
N SER A 76 2.33 -8.75 14.54
CA SER A 76 3.09 -8.18 15.66
C SER A 76 2.30 -8.02 16.98
N ARG A 77 1.04 -8.48 17.07
CA ARG A 77 0.31 -8.52 18.34
C ARG A 77 -0.40 -9.85 18.57
N SER A 78 0.39 -10.89 18.79
CA SER A 78 -0.06 -11.93 19.74
C SER A 78 -0.02 -11.28 21.12
N LYS A 79 -1.19 -11.06 21.73
CA LYS A 79 -1.25 -10.83 23.18
C LYS A 79 -0.63 -12.08 23.82
N ILE A 80 0.62 -11.98 24.27
CA ILE A 80 1.14 -12.91 25.27
C ILE A 80 0.26 -12.69 26.50
N ARG A 81 -0.60 -13.67 26.76
CA ARG A 81 -1.34 -13.80 28.02
C ARG A 81 -0.41 -14.36 29.08
#